data_AF-A0AAD8CEB6-F1
#
_entry.id   AF-A0AAD8CEB6-F1
#
_cell.length_a   1.000
_cell.length_b   1.000
_cell.length_c   1.000
_cell.angle_alpha   90.00
_cell.angle_beta   90.00
_cell.angle_gamma   90.00
#
_symmetry.space_group_name_H-M   'P 1'
#
loop_
_entity.id
_entity.type
_entity.pdbx_description
1 polymer ?
#
loop_
_entity_poly.entity_id
_entity_poly.type
_entity_poly.pdbx_seq_one_letter_code
_entity_poly.pdbx_strand_id
1 'polypeptide(L)'
;MCPSVDSQKCHLKYTKNVPSPPITNNLQNVVSGFSQRGCSTKASSTRCSSKILEGTEFPGDDIIRHPAPSAEFCRLLCTFDPRCTFFSFFSKKFECWLKHSDGGRVVKTTSAVFSGNSLRFCGTRNACTETVYENVDFLGYDRRYLLLDDPETCQEACTANPECQFYTYCRSSFHDPQHQSAFIHSCVY
;
A
#
# COMPACT_ATOMS: atom_id res chain seq x y z
N MET A 1 15.37 -2.10 25.80
CA MET A 1 14.14 -2.47 26.55
C MET A 1 13.83 -3.91 26.21
N CYS A 2 13.46 -4.72 27.20
CA CYS A 2 13.03 -6.10 26.96
C CYS A 2 11.57 -6.09 26.46
N PRO A 3 11.18 -6.98 25.51
CA PRO A 3 9.80 -7.08 25.04
C PRO A 3 8.86 -7.53 26.16
N SER A 4 7.62 -7.03 26.13
CA SER A 4 6.57 -7.38 27.08
C SER A 4 6.03 -8.79 26.81
N VAL A 5 5.31 -9.37 27.77
CA VAL A 5 4.70 -10.70 27.64
C VAL A 5 3.64 -10.72 26.51
N ASP A 6 3.04 -9.56 26.21
CA ASP A 6 1.99 -9.40 25.20
C ASP A 6 2.52 -8.85 23.87
N SER A 7 3.83 -8.61 23.75
CA SER A 7 4.43 -8.11 22.52
C SER A 7 4.19 -9.06 21.34
N GLN A 8 3.80 -8.50 20.21
CA GLN A 8 3.56 -9.25 18.98
C GLN A 8 4.60 -8.96 17.91
N LYS A 9 4.62 -9.80 16.86
CA LYS A 9 5.58 -9.68 15.77
C LYS A 9 5.24 -8.49 14.86
N CYS A 10 6.22 -7.61 14.71
CA CYS A 10 6.26 -6.52 13.74
C CYS A 10 7.30 -6.84 12.67
N HIS A 11 6.86 -7.15 11.45
CA HIS A 11 7.74 -7.51 10.33
C HIS A 11 8.13 -6.26 9.55
N LEU A 12 9.41 -5.92 9.52
CA LEU A 12 9.95 -4.78 8.77
C LEU A 12 10.42 -5.27 7.40
N LYS A 13 9.89 -4.67 6.33
CA LYS A 13 9.98 -5.21 4.97
C LYS A 13 10.46 -4.19 3.96
N TYR A 14 10.98 -4.70 2.86
CA TYR A 14 11.44 -3.91 1.73
C TYR A 14 11.35 -4.70 0.42
N THR A 15 11.58 -3.98 -0.67
CA THR A 15 11.69 -4.49 -2.02
C THR A 15 12.86 -3.83 -2.74
N LYS A 16 13.36 -4.47 -3.79
CA LYS A 16 14.55 -3.99 -4.53
C LYS A 16 14.25 -2.92 -5.57
N ASN A 17 13.06 -2.93 -6.17
CA ASN A 17 12.80 -2.20 -7.41
C ASN A 17 11.79 -1.05 -7.26
N VAL A 18 10.65 -1.31 -6.61
CA VAL A 18 9.55 -0.34 -6.47
C VAL A 18 9.04 -0.43 -5.04
N PRO A 19 8.99 0.67 -4.27
CA PRO A 19 8.59 0.67 -2.85
C PRO A 19 7.08 0.42 -2.68
N SER A 20 6.62 -0.74 -3.16
CA SER A 20 5.25 -1.25 -3.06
C SER A 20 5.32 -2.73 -2.66
N PRO A 21 4.43 -3.23 -1.80
CA PRO A 21 4.36 -4.64 -1.47
C PRO A 21 4.17 -5.48 -2.75
N PRO A 22 5.07 -6.44 -3.06
CA PRO A 22 4.96 -7.25 -4.27
C PRO A 22 3.70 -8.12 -4.30
N ILE A 23 3.25 -8.55 -3.12
CA ILE A 23 2.02 -9.31 -2.94
C ILE A 23 1.27 -8.66 -1.77
N THR A 24 -0.02 -8.44 -1.98
CA THR A 24 -0.96 -7.94 -0.96
C THR A 24 -2.12 -8.92 -0.91
N ASN A 25 -2.50 -9.35 0.28
CA ASN A 25 -3.64 -10.23 0.48
C ASN A 25 -4.44 -9.78 1.71
N ASN A 26 -5.70 -10.19 1.76
CA ASN A 26 -6.50 -10.04 2.96
C ASN A 26 -6.06 -11.10 3.97
N LEU A 27 -5.79 -10.69 5.19
CA LEU A 27 -5.44 -11.56 6.29
C LEU A 27 -6.00 -10.97 7.58
N GLN A 28 -6.85 -11.69 8.30
CA GLN A 28 -7.46 -11.16 9.52
C GLN A 28 -6.42 -10.93 10.62
N ASN A 29 -6.66 -9.95 11.47
CA ASN A 29 -5.84 -9.64 12.65
C ASN A 29 -4.41 -9.17 12.35
N VAL A 30 -4.12 -8.69 11.14
CA VAL A 30 -2.89 -7.94 10.86
C VAL A 30 -3.16 -6.46 10.60
N VAL A 31 -2.13 -5.65 10.82
CA VAL A 31 -2.12 -4.24 10.44
C VAL A 31 -0.88 -3.98 9.60
N SER A 32 -1.06 -3.52 8.38
CA SER A 32 0.06 -3.13 7.51
C SER A 32 0.09 -1.63 7.26
N GLY A 33 1.27 -1.13 6.91
CA GLY A 33 1.45 0.28 6.59
C GLY A 33 2.80 0.55 5.95
N PHE A 34 3.03 1.81 5.58
CA PHE A 34 4.28 2.26 4.96
C PHE A 34 5.13 3.06 5.94
N SER A 35 6.43 3.09 5.70
CA SER A 35 7.32 4.04 6.34
C SER A 35 6.86 5.46 6.03
N GLN A 36 6.69 6.29 7.07
CA GLN A 36 6.28 7.69 6.90
C GLN A 36 7.47 8.62 6.59
N ARG A 37 8.62 8.04 6.23
CA ARG A 37 9.79 8.81 5.83
C ARG A 37 9.48 9.60 4.55
N GLY A 38 9.55 10.93 4.65
CA GLY A 38 9.28 11.83 3.53
C GLY A 38 7.82 12.33 3.43
N CYS A 39 6.98 12.04 4.42
CA CYS A 39 5.72 12.77 4.60
C CYS A 39 5.99 14.25 4.89
N SER A 40 5.39 15.14 4.10
CA SER A 40 5.51 16.60 4.29
C SER A 40 4.22 17.16 4.88
N THR A 41 4.33 18.02 5.90
CA THR A 41 3.20 18.54 6.67
C THR A 41 2.45 19.72 6.02
N LYS A 42 2.67 19.99 4.73
CA LYS A 42 2.07 21.17 4.05
C LYS A 42 1.48 20.82 2.69
N ALA A 43 0.20 20.41 2.70
CA ALA A 43 -0.63 20.37 1.50
C ALA A 43 -1.10 21.79 1.17
N SER A 44 -0.55 22.41 0.13
CA SER A 44 -1.09 23.66 -0.43
C SER A 44 -2.05 23.31 -1.57
N SER A 45 -3.29 23.78 -1.48
CA SER A 45 -4.37 23.47 -2.43
C SER A 45 -4.31 24.36 -3.67
N THR A 46 -3.82 23.82 -4.77
CA THR A 46 -4.23 24.29 -6.11
C THR A 46 -5.43 23.45 -6.55
N ARG A 47 -6.42 24.04 -7.24
CA ARG A 47 -7.62 23.33 -7.73
C ARG A 47 -7.23 22.09 -8.51
N CYS A 48 -7.35 20.94 -7.87
CA CYS A 48 -7.08 19.65 -8.44
C CYS A 48 -8.24 18.72 -8.10
N SER A 49 -8.75 18.02 -9.11
CA SER A 49 -9.76 16.97 -8.88
C SER A 49 -9.06 15.74 -8.29
N SER A 50 -9.02 15.66 -6.97
CA SER A 50 -8.55 14.48 -6.22
C SER A 50 -9.58 13.34 -6.17
N LYS A 51 -10.71 13.49 -6.86
CA LYS A 51 -11.80 12.50 -6.83
C LYS A 51 -11.36 11.17 -7.45
N ILE A 52 -11.48 10.10 -6.67
CA ILE A 52 -11.40 8.71 -7.15
C ILE A 52 -12.84 8.28 -7.48
N LEU A 53 -13.02 7.69 -8.65
CA LEU A 53 -14.30 7.18 -9.13
C LEU A 53 -14.36 5.68 -8.88
N GLU A 54 -15.28 5.27 -8.03
CA GLU A 54 -15.66 3.87 -7.86
C GLU A 54 -16.47 3.38 -9.06
N GLY A 55 -16.39 2.08 -9.33
CA GLY A 55 -17.19 1.46 -10.37
C GLY A 55 -16.81 1.88 -11.77
N THR A 56 -15.62 2.45 -11.98
CA THR A 56 -15.26 3.05 -13.27
C THR A 56 -13.88 2.56 -13.69
N GLU A 57 -13.80 1.81 -14.77
CA GLU A 57 -12.54 1.52 -15.46
C GLU A 57 -12.30 2.61 -16.53
N PHE A 58 -11.09 3.17 -16.61
CA PHE A 58 -10.74 4.04 -17.73
C PHE A 58 -10.05 3.20 -18.81
N PRO A 59 -10.60 3.10 -20.04
CA PRO A 59 -9.86 2.50 -21.14
C PRO A 59 -8.69 3.41 -21.53
N GLY A 60 -7.61 2.81 -22.02
CA GLY A 60 -6.41 3.53 -22.43
C GLY A 60 -5.23 2.57 -22.52
N ASP A 61 -4.09 3.09 -22.95
CA ASP A 61 -2.88 2.29 -23.08
C ASP A 61 -2.23 2.09 -21.71
N ASP A 62 -2.09 0.83 -21.31
CA ASP A 62 -1.43 0.45 -20.08
C ASP A 62 0.08 0.68 -20.21
N ILE A 63 0.63 1.58 -19.37
CA ILE A 63 2.06 1.83 -19.28
C ILE A 63 2.74 0.68 -18.54
N ILE A 64 2.22 0.40 -17.34
CA ILE A 64 2.78 -0.59 -16.42
C ILE A 64 1.74 -0.98 -15.37
N ARG A 65 1.83 -2.24 -14.94
CA ARG A 65 1.07 -2.80 -13.83
C ARG A 65 1.95 -2.91 -12.58
N HIS A 66 1.47 -2.37 -11.46
CA HIS A 66 2.09 -2.50 -10.15
C HIS A 66 1.11 -3.13 -9.15
N PRO A 67 1.60 -3.92 -8.19
CA PRO A 67 0.79 -4.25 -7.02
C PRO A 67 0.57 -2.98 -6.19
N ALA A 68 -0.63 -2.84 -5.62
CA ALA A 68 -0.99 -1.73 -4.74
C ALA A 68 -2.07 -2.15 -3.74
N PRO A 69 -2.00 -1.68 -2.49
CA PRO A 69 -2.98 -2.04 -1.47
C PRO A 69 -4.28 -1.22 -1.54
N SER A 70 -4.30 -0.06 -2.21
CA SER A 70 -5.51 0.74 -2.41
C SER A 70 -5.47 1.64 -3.65
N ALA A 71 -6.61 2.24 -3.95
CA ALA A 71 -6.75 3.23 -5.02
C ALA A 71 -5.92 4.49 -4.75
N GLU A 72 -5.82 4.91 -3.49
CA GLU A 72 -5.01 6.07 -3.06
C GLU A 72 -3.53 5.80 -3.28
N PHE A 73 -3.06 4.60 -2.94
CA PHE A 73 -1.68 4.19 -3.20
C PHE A 73 -1.42 4.05 -4.70
N CYS A 74 -2.38 3.51 -5.46
CA CYS A 74 -2.28 3.46 -6.92
C CYS A 74 -2.18 4.86 -7.54
N ARG A 75 -2.94 5.84 -7.03
CA ARG A 75 -2.81 7.25 -7.41
C ARG A 75 -1.43 7.81 -7.08
N LEU A 76 -0.86 7.45 -5.93
CA LEU A 76 0.50 7.84 -5.55
C LEU A 76 1.50 7.34 -6.60
N LEU A 77 1.44 6.05 -6.96
CA LEU A 77 2.28 5.47 -8.02
C LEU A 77 2.11 6.22 -9.35
N CYS A 78 0.88 6.51 -9.77
CA CYS A 78 0.61 7.31 -10.97
C CYS A 78 1.13 8.76 -10.88
N THR A 79 1.13 9.34 -9.69
CA THR A 79 1.63 10.70 -9.47
C THR A 79 3.15 10.78 -9.61
N PHE A 80 3.85 9.70 -9.29
CA PHE A 80 5.30 9.59 -9.38
C PHE A 80 5.82 9.08 -10.74
N ASP A 81 5.06 8.28 -11.49
CA ASP A 81 5.43 7.94 -12.87
C ASP A 81 5.16 9.13 -13.81
N PRO A 82 6.19 9.72 -14.45
CA PRO A 82 6.04 10.90 -15.29
C PRO A 82 5.23 10.65 -16.57
N ARG A 83 4.96 9.40 -16.94
CA ARG A 83 4.17 9.03 -18.12
C ARG A 83 2.69 8.84 -17.77
N CYS A 84 2.37 8.63 -16.48
CA CYS A 84 1.01 8.33 -16.04
C CYS A 84 0.13 9.57 -15.98
N THR A 85 -1.01 9.52 -16.68
CA THR A 85 -2.03 10.56 -16.66
C THR A 85 -3.20 10.19 -15.74
N PHE A 86 -3.55 8.90 -15.69
CA PHE A 86 -4.60 8.36 -14.83
C PHE A 86 -4.33 6.89 -14.52
N PHE A 87 -5.08 6.36 -13.56
CA PHE A 87 -4.92 4.98 -13.09
C PHE A 87 -6.27 4.25 -13.01
N SER A 88 -6.19 2.93 -13.00
CA SER A 88 -7.30 2.05 -12.60
C SER A 88 -6.79 1.00 -11.61
N PHE A 89 -7.45 0.93 -10.46
CA PHE A 89 -7.14 0.02 -9.36
C PHE A 89 -8.22 -1.05 -9.26
N PHE A 90 -7.81 -2.32 -9.29
CA PHE A 90 -8.68 -3.48 -9.16
C PHE A 90 -8.56 -4.05 -7.75
N SER A 91 -9.52 -3.71 -6.88
CA SER A 91 -9.44 -4.01 -5.44
C SER A 91 -9.40 -5.50 -5.13
N LYS A 92 -10.11 -6.34 -5.90
CA LYS A 92 -10.11 -7.80 -5.73
C LYS A 92 -8.75 -8.46 -5.99
N LYS A 93 -7.87 -7.80 -6.76
CA LYS A 93 -6.57 -8.35 -7.17
C LYS A 93 -5.39 -7.58 -6.60
N PHE A 94 -5.63 -6.45 -5.91
CA PHE A 94 -4.58 -5.52 -5.48
C PHE A 94 -3.70 -5.04 -6.65
N GLU A 95 -4.30 -4.84 -7.83
CA GLU A 95 -3.59 -4.44 -9.05
C GLU A 95 -3.84 -2.96 -9.37
N CYS A 96 -2.76 -2.21 -9.51
CA CYS A 96 -2.73 -0.85 -10.00
C CYS A 96 -2.23 -0.80 -11.44
N TRP A 97 -3.04 -0.23 -12.32
CA TRP A 97 -2.69 -0.05 -13.72
C TRP A 97 -2.47 1.43 -14.00
N LEU A 98 -1.23 1.79 -14.35
CA LEU A 98 -0.86 3.15 -14.75
C LEU A 98 -1.06 3.29 -16.25
N LYS A 99 -1.74 4.36 -16.68
CA LYS A 99 -2.17 4.54 -18.07
C LYS A 99 -1.74 5.90 -18.65
N HIS A 100 -1.50 5.92 -19.96
CA HIS A 100 -1.21 7.10 -20.78
C HIS A 100 -2.18 7.09 -21.97
N SER A 101 -2.77 8.24 -22.34
CA SER A 101 -3.81 8.42 -23.37
C SER A 101 -5.25 8.21 -22.88
N ASP A 102 -6.12 9.22 -23.04
CA ASP A 102 -7.55 9.10 -22.75
C ASP A 102 -8.28 8.53 -23.97
N GLY A 103 -8.40 7.21 -24.06
CA GLY A 103 -9.21 6.53 -25.08
C GLY A 103 -10.73 6.81 -25.01
N GLY A 104 -11.14 7.92 -24.41
CA GLY A 104 -12.50 8.24 -23.99
C GLY A 104 -12.83 7.65 -22.61
N ARG A 105 -13.54 8.39 -21.76
CA ARG A 105 -14.02 7.88 -20.47
C ARG A 105 -15.18 6.91 -20.70
N VAL A 106 -14.90 5.63 -20.94
CA VAL A 106 -15.95 4.61 -21.00
C VAL A 106 -16.19 4.10 -19.59
N VAL A 107 -17.35 4.39 -19.01
CA VAL A 107 -17.74 3.82 -17.72
C VAL A 107 -18.08 2.35 -17.93
N LYS A 108 -17.14 1.45 -17.63
CA LYS A 108 -17.46 0.05 -17.36
C LYS A 108 -17.77 -0.08 -15.88
N THR A 109 -19.03 -0.33 -15.57
CA THR A 109 -19.53 -0.42 -14.19
C THR A 109 -19.14 -1.75 -13.57
N THR A 110 -17.96 -1.78 -12.94
CA THR A 110 -17.56 -2.91 -12.09
C THR A 110 -17.21 -2.39 -10.70
N SER A 111 -18.01 -2.74 -9.69
CA SER A 111 -17.86 -2.24 -8.30
C SER A 111 -16.49 -2.50 -7.64
N ALA A 112 -15.64 -3.33 -8.24
CA ALA A 112 -14.29 -3.63 -7.74
C ALA A 112 -13.18 -2.79 -8.40
N VAL A 113 -13.53 -1.78 -9.20
CA VAL A 113 -12.57 -0.95 -9.93
C VAL A 113 -12.69 0.51 -9.54
N PHE A 114 -11.56 1.13 -9.22
CA PHE A 114 -11.45 2.51 -8.80
C PHE A 114 -10.48 3.24 -9.71
N SER A 115 -10.90 4.33 -10.35
CA SER A 115 -10.04 5.09 -11.26
C SER A 115 -9.94 6.56 -10.88
N GLY A 116 -8.83 7.20 -11.23
CA GLY A 116 -8.60 8.61 -10.91
C GLY A 116 -7.44 9.19 -11.71
N ASN A 117 -7.27 10.51 -11.61
CA ASN A 117 -6.20 11.23 -12.31
C ASN A 117 -4.92 11.27 -11.46
N SER A 118 -3.78 11.40 -12.15
CA SER A 118 -2.51 11.74 -11.53
C SER A 118 -2.60 13.10 -10.82
N LEU A 119 -1.96 13.23 -9.65
CA LEU A 119 -1.87 14.50 -8.92
C LEU A 119 -0.58 15.27 -9.24
N ARG A 120 0.15 14.88 -10.29
CA ARG A 120 1.48 15.42 -10.61
C ARG A 120 1.54 16.95 -10.73
N PHE A 121 0.43 17.55 -11.18
CA PHE A 121 0.28 19.00 -11.39
C PHE A 121 -0.47 19.72 -10.25
N CYS A 122 -0.74 19.03 -9.14
CA CYS A 122 -1.68 19.48 -8.12
C CYS A 122 -1.05 20.15 -6.88
N GLY A 123 0.14 20.74 -7.01
CA GLY A 123 0.85 21.38 -5.89
C GLY A 123 1.83 20.41 -5.18
N THR A 124 2.06 20.63 -3.88
CA THR A 124 3.08 19.89 -3.10
C THR A 124 2.88 18.38 -3.22
N ARG A 125 3.94 17.67 -3.61
CA ARG A 125 3.93 16.20 -3.71
C ARG A 125 4.26 15.61 -2.35
N ASN A 126 3.28 15.00 -1.68
CA ASN A 126 3.57 14.09 -0.57
C ASN A 126 4.20 12.82 -1.16
N ALA A 127 5.40 12.49 -0.71
CA ALA A 127 6.18 11.36 -1.22
C ALA A 127 5.92 10.04 -0.49
N CYS A 128 4.97 10.05 0.44
CA CYS A 128 4.60 8.92 1.27
C CYS A 128 3.07 8.74 1.27
N THR A 129 2.62 7.66 1.90
CA THR A 129 1.24 7.51 2.38
C THR A 129 1.25 7.30 3.89
N GLU A 130 0.26 7.87 4.58
CA GLU A 130 0.03 7.67 6.02
C GLU A 130 -1.10 6.65 6.27
N THR A 131 -1.64 6.03 5.21
CA THR A 131 -2.72 5.06 5.31
C THR A 131 -2.27 3.80 6.03
N VAL A 132 -3.05 3.40 7.02
CA VAL A 132 -2.95 2.13 7.74
C VAL A 132 -3.97 1.16 7.16
N TYR A 133 -3.56 -0.09 6.95
CA TYR A 133 -4.34 -1.14 6.30
C TYR A 133 -4.67 -2.24 7.30
N GLU A 134 -5.90 -2.23 7.78
CA GLU A 134 -6.45 -3.25 8.67
C GLU A 134 -6.80 -4.52 7.90
N ASN A 135 -6.45 -5.68 8.48
CA ASN A 135 -6.71 -7.01 7.92
C ASN A 135 -6.12 -7.23 6.51
N VAL A 136 -4.99 -6.59 6.22
CA VAL A 136 -4.25 -6.73 4.96
C VAL A 136 -2.80 -7.01 5.29
N ASP A 137 -2.21 -8.06 4.73
CA ASP A 137 -0.80 -8.38 4.89
C ASP A 137 -0.01 -7.92 3.65
N PHE A 138 1.09 -7.21 3.90
CA PHE A 138 2.08 -6.84 2.90
C PHE A 138 3.17 -7.89 2.87
N LEU A 139 3.09 -8.79 1.91
CA LEU A 139 4.11 -9.81 1.71
C LEU A 139 5.31 -9.17 1.03
N GLY A 140 6.52 -9.56 1.45
CA GLY A 140 7.76 -9.01 0.94
C GLY A 140 8.97 -9.73 1.54
N TYR A 141 10.17 -9.22 1.28
CA TYR A 141 11.35 -9.77 1.93
C TYR A 141 11.41 -9.29 3.39
N ASP A 142 11.10 -10.20 4.30
CA ASP A 142 11.26 -9.99 5.74
C ASP A 142 12.76 -9.99 6.06
N ARG A 143 13.33 -8.85 6.49
CA ARG A 143 14.72 -8.84 6.98
C ARG A 143 14.82 -9.33 8.41
N ARG A 144 13.86 -8.91 9.25
CA ARG A 144 13.74 -9.24 10.67
C ARG A 144 12.33 -8.88 11.14
N TYR A 145 11.89 -9.51 12.23
CA TYR A 145 10.75 -9.03 13.00
C TYR A 145 11.24 -8.42 14.32
N LEU A 146 10.48 -7.47 14.85
CA LEU A 146 10.62 -6.93 16.20
C LEU A 146 9.44 -7.41 17.04
N LEU A 147 9.63 -7.55 18.35
CA LEU A 147 8.55 -7.75 19.29
C LEU A 147 8.15 -6.38 19.84
N LEU A 148 6.94 -5.94 19.50
CA LEU A 148 6.40 -4.63 19.86
C LEU A 148 4.96 -4.78 20.36
N ASP A 149 4.49 -3.82 21.14
CA ASP A 149 3.20 -3.95 21.83
C ASP A 149 2.01 -3.53 20.96
N ASP A 150 2.24 -2.75 19.91
CA ASP A 150 1.18 -2.19 19.09
C ASP A 150 1.63 -1.81 17.64
N PRO A 151 0.67 -1.61 16.71
CA PRO A 151 0.96 -1.24 15.32
C PRO A 151 1.59 0.15 15.13
N GLU A 152 1.33 1.10 16.02
CA GLU A 152 1.87 2.46 15.94
C GLU A 152 3.37 2.44 16.22
N THR A 153 3.78 1.77 17.29
CA THR A 153 5.20 1.53 17.59
C THR A 153 5.89 0.74 16.47
N CYS A 154 5.18 -0.18 15.81
CA CYS A 154 5.68 -0.90 14.63
C CYS A 154 5.93 0.03 13.43
N GLN A 155 5.01 0.95 13.15
CA GLN A 155 5.16 1.98 12.12
C GLN A 155 6.34 2.91 12.42
N GLU A 156 6.49 3.35 13.67
CA GLU A 156 7.61 4.19 14.11
C GLU A 156 8.95 3.46 13.92
N ALA A 157 9.02 2.19 14.32
CA ALA A 157 10.21 1.37 14.14
C ALA A 157 10.58 1.17 12.65
N CYS A 158 9.57 0.98 11.79
CA CYS A 158 9.79 0.95 10.34
C CYS A 158 10.26 2.32 9.83
N THR A 159 9.62 3.41 10.26
CA THR A 159 9.97 4.77 9.83
C THR A 159 11.40 5.13 10.24
N ALA A 160 11.82 4.76 11.45
CA ALA A 160 13.17 4.97 11.95
C ALA A 160 14.24 4.17 11.19
N ASN A 161 13.89 3.00 10.65
CA ASN A 161 14.80 2.14 9.88
C ASN A 161 14.89 2.59 8.40
N PRO A 162 16.05 3.08 7.93
CA PRO A 162 16.20 3.56 6.55
C PRO A 162 15.96 2.50 5.47
N GLU A 163 16.08 1.22 5.82
CA GLU A 163 15.88 0.11 4.88
C GLU A 163 14.44 -0.41 4.88
N CYS A 164 13.59 0.02 5.82
CA CYS A 164 12.19 -0.40 5.87
C CYS A 164 11.34 0.50 4.95
N GLN A 165 10.64 -0.12 4.01
CA GLN A 165 9.68 0.55 3.13
C GLN A 165 8.26 0.41 3.66
N PHE A 166 7.93 -0.74 4.22
CA PHE A 166 6.60 -1.06 4.77
C PHE A 166 6.69 -2.13 5.85
N TYR A 167 5.60 -2.31 6.60
CA TYR A 167 5.53 -3.25 7.71
C TYR A 167 4.22 -4.04 7.72
N THR A 168 4.23 -5.19 8.40
CA THR A 168 3.03 -5.91 8.86
C THR A 168 3.19 -6.19 10.36
N TYR A 169 2.21 -5.77 11.17
CA TYR A 169 2.07 -6.10 12.60
C TYR A 169 1.02 -7.19 12.79
N CYS A 170 1.37 -8.28 13.46
CA CYS A 170 0.46 -9.36 13.78
C CYS A 170 -0.23 -9.07 15.13
N ARG A 171 -1.56 -9.09 15.24
CA ARG A 171 -2.25 -8.94 16.53
C ARG A 171 -2.32 -10.28 17.29
N SER A 172 -2.53 -10.20 18.61
CA SER A 172 -2.57 -11.34 19.55
C SER A 172 -3.64 -12.39 19.28
N SER A 173 -4.65 -12.09 18.45
CA SER A 173 -5.73 -13.01 18.06
C SER A 173 -5.38 -13.94 16.88
N PHE A 174 -4.10 -14.12 16.57
CA PHE A 174 -3.67 -15.06 15.53
C PHE A 174 -3.79 -16.52 16.00
N HIS A 175 -4.92 -17.14 15.66
CA HIS A 175 -5.07 -18.60 15.56
C HIS A 175 -5.36 -18.93 14.09
N ASP A 176 -4.40 -19.48 13.35
CA ASP A 176 -4.68 -20.09 12.04
C ASP A 176 -4.40 -21.60 12.08
N PRO A 177 -5.44 -22.45 12.15
CA PRO A 177 -5.29 -23.90 12.13
C PRO A 177 -4.94 -24.52 10.75
N GLN A 178 -4.77 -23.76 9.66
CA GLN A 178 -4.80 -24.34 8.31
C GLN A 178 -3.59 -24.14 7.38
N HIS A 179 -2.49 -23.48 7.76
CA HIS A 179 -1.37 -23.29 6.81
C HIS A 179 0.03 -23.55 7.40
N GLN A 180 0.39 -24.83 7.53
CA GLN A 180 1.77 -25.29 7.74
C GLN A 180 2.60 -25.24 6.44
N SER A 181 2.87 -24.04 5.92
CA SER A 181 3.86 -23.85 4.85
C SER A 181 4.86 -22.78 5.27
N ALA A 182 6.10 -23.21 5.51
CA ALA A 182 7.22 -22.42 6.03
C ALA A 182 7.78 -21.35 5.06
N PHE A 183 6.99 -20.93 4.07
CA PHE A 183 7.37 -19.89 3.13
C PHE A 183 6.12 -19.08 2.82
N ILE A 184 6.22 -17.75 3.02
CA ILE A 184 5.41 -16.68 2.39
C ILE A 184 4.37 -15.96 3.27
N HIS A 185 4.13 -16.36 4.52
CA HIS A 185 3.21 -15.62 5.40
C HIS A 185 3.92 -15.06 6.63
N SER A 186 3.88 -13.75 6.85
CA SER A 186 4.61 -13.13 7.97
C SER A 186 3.99 -13.44 9.33
N CYS A 187 2.68 -13.61 9.40
CA CYS A 187 1.95 -13.84 10.66
C CYS A 187 1.42 -15.27 10.82
N VAL A 188 1.64 -16.17 9.86
CA VAL A 188 1.17 -17.57 9.93
C VAL A 188 2.32 -18.46 10.38
N TYR A 189 2.21 -18.99 11.59
CA TYR A 189 3.06 -20.08 12.12
C TYR A 189 2.18 -21.09 12.85
#